data_AF-A0A831T4M8-F1
#
_entry.id   AF-A0A831T4M8-F1
#
_cell.length_a   1.000
_cell.length_b   1.000
_cell.length_c   1.000
_cell.angle_alpha   90.00
_cell.angle_beta   90.00
_cell.angle_gamma   90.00
#
_symmetry.space_group_name_H-M   'P 1'
#
loop_
_entity.id
_entity.type
_entity.pdbx_description
1 polymer ?
#
loop_
_entity_poly.entity_id
_entity_poly.type
_entity_poly.pdbx_seq_one_letter_code
_entity_poly.pdbx_strand_id
1 'polypeptide(L)'
;MRINFERLWSRWFEGPRSRDILGLLLLSGVFFASIIYTPADRSGFTICLFKNFTGIDCPGCGLTRSFCALAKGQIWRAFQFHKLGPFLFLGFIVLWIRCLLAALGIASVSARIDSLWRRPATASIALAAFVAYWLIRAIYFLATHRTI
;
A
#
# COMPACT_ATOMS: atom_id res chain seq x y z
N MET A 1 -22.46 -0.04 40.51
CA MET A 1 -22.52 -0.29 39.05
C MET A 1 -21.11 -0.21 38.47
N ARG A 2 -20.36 -1.33 38.40
CA ARG A 2 -19.01 -1.35 37.82
C ARG A 2 -19.14 -1.42 36.30
N ILE A 3 -18.85 -0.30 35.62
CA ILE A 3 -18.73 -0.29 34.17
C ILE A 3 -17.52 -1.16 33.81
N ASN A 4 -17.77 -2.27 33.12
CA ASN A 4 -16.76 -3.27 32.80
C ASN A 4 -16.03 -2.85 31.51
N PHE A 5 -14.96 -2.07 31.67
CA PHE A 5 -14.24 -1.38 30.59
C PHE A 5 -13.71 -2.35 29.52
N GLU A 6 -13.26 -3.54 29.92
CA GLU A 6 -12.83 -4.65 29.05
C GLU A 6 -13.92 -5.11 28.07
N ARG A 7 -15.18 -5.11 28.52
CA ARG A 7 -16.34 -5.56 27.73
C ARG A 7 -16.85 -4.50 26.76
N LEU A 8 -16.58 -3.23 27.04
CA LEU A 8 -16.84 -2.11 26.13
C LEU A 8 -15.73 -1.99 25.08
N TRP A 9 -14.47 -2.21 25.47
CA TRP A 9 -13.31 -2.19 24.58
C TRP A 9 -13.36 -3.30 23.51
N SER A 10 -13.65 -4.53 23.91
CA SER A 10 -13.82 -5.68 23.00
C SER A 10 -14.97 -5.49 22.00
N ARG A 11 -16.15 -5.05 22.47
CA ARG A 11 -17.30 -4.78 21.58
C ARG A 11 -17.06 -3.62 20.62
N TRP A 12 -16.24 -2.63 21.00
CA TRP A 12 -15.84 -1.55 20.09
C TRP A 12 -14.84 -2.05 19.04
N PHE A 13 -13.91 -2.96 19.37
CA PHE A 13 -12.93 -3.51 18.40
C PHE A 13 -13.44 -4.68 17.53
N GLU A 14 -14.51 -5.37 17.94
CA GLU A 14 -15.00 -6.57 17.24
C GLU A 14 -16.12 -6.32 16.22
N GLY A 15 -16.71 -5.12 16.21
CA GLY A 15 -17.74 -4.76 15.23
C GLY A 15 -17.17 -4.70 13.79
N PRO A 16 -17.90 -5.18 12.75
CA PRO A 16 -17.50 -5.01 11.35
C PRO A 16 -17.14 -3.54 11.02
N ARG A 17 -17.90 -2.62 11.62
CA ARG A 17 -17.76 -1.16 11.46
C ARG A 17 -16.48 -0.57 12.07
N SER A 18 -15.95 -1.11 13.16
CA SER A 18 -14.73 -0.54 13.78
C SER A 18 -13.45 -0.96 13.07
N ARG A 19 -13.43 -2.17 12.49
CA ARG A 19 -12.35 -2.61 11.59
C ARG A 19 -12.26 -1.74 10.35
N ASP A 20 -13.40 -1.36 9.76
CA ASP A 20 -13.46 -0.46 8.61
C ASP A 20 -13.00 0.97 8.96
N ILE A 21 -13.39 1.49 10.13
CA ILE A 21 -12.93 2.80 10.62
C ILE A 21 -11.42 2.79 10.88
N LEU A 22 -10.89 1.75 11.51
CA LEU A 22 -9.45 1.61 11.73
C LEU A 22 -8.68 1.52 10.41
N GLY A 23 -9.19 0.73 9.46
CA GLY A 23 -8.62 0.64 8.11
C GLY A 23 -8.63 1.98 7.40
N LEU A 24 -9.73 2.73 7.48
CA LEU A 24 -9.84 4.07 6.93
C LEU A 24 -8.79 5.01 7.54
N LEU A 25 -8.65 5.03 8.87
CA LEU A 25 -7.68 5.87 9.58
C LEU A 25 -6.24 5.54 9.19
N LEU A 26 -5.88 4.26 9.15
CA LEU A 26 -4.55 3.79 8.76
C LEU A 26 -4.23 4.16 7.31
N LEU A 27 -5.14 3.88 6.37
CA LEU A 27 -4.95 4.20 4.96
C LEU A 27 -4.90 5.71 4.72
N SER A 28 -5.74 6.49 5.42
CA SER A 28 -5.68 7.96 5.38
C SER A 28 -4.34 8.47 5.88
N GLY A 29 -3.80 7.86 6.95
CA GLY A 29 -2.46 8.15 7.45
C GLY A 29 -1.38 7.89 6.38
N VAL A 30 -1.48 6.79 5.62
CA VAL A 30 -0.55 6.49 4.52
C VAL A 30 -0.64 7.54 3.40
N PHE A 31 -1.84 7.95 2.99
CA PHE A 31 -1.99 9.00 1.98
C PHE A 31 -1.44 10.34 2.47
N PHE A 32 -1.78 10.73 3.70
CA PHE A 32 -1.33 11.98 4.29
C PHE A 32 0.19 12.03 4.46
N ALA A 33 0.79 10.94 4.98
CA ALA A 33 2.22 10.77 5.05
C ALA A 33 2.87 10.84 3.65
N SER A 34 2.25 10.26 2.63
CA SER A 34 2.76 10.31 1.24
C SER A 34 2.71 11.71 0.62
N ILE A 35 1.77 12.56 1.02
CA ILE A 35 1.67 13.96 0.58
C ILE A 35 2.78 14.79 1.24
N ILE A 36 2.96 14.64 2.56
CA ILE A 36 3.93 15.43 3.34
C ILE A 36 5.36 14.96 3.07
N TYR A 37 5.58 13.66 3.05
CA TYR A 37 6.91 13.10 2.89
C TYR A 37 7.40 13.31 1.46
N THR A 38 8.56 13.95 1.32
CA THR A 38 9.25 14.08 0.03
C THR A 38 10.53 13.25 0.10
N PRO A 39 10.51 12.00 -0.41
CA PRO A 39 11.70 11.19 -0.44
C PRO A 39 12.74 11.82 -1.36
N ALA A 40 13.99 11.84 -0.91
CA ALA A 40 15.12 12.33 -1.69
C ALA A 40 15.18 11.62 -3.06
N ASP A 41 15.28 12.41 -4.14
CA ASP A 41 15.10 11.92 -5.50
C ASP A 41 16.42 11.49 -6.17
N ARG A 42 17.55 12.07 -5.75
CA ARG A 42 18.90 11.85 -6.28
C ARG A 42 19.89 11.45 -5.17
N SER A 43 21.08 11.05 -5.62
CA SER A 43 22.24 10.48 -4.95
C SER A 43 22.76 11.20 -3.68
N GLY A 44 21.92 11.33 -2.67
CA GLY A 44 22.28 11.73 -1.31
C GLY A 44 21.99 10.62 -0.30
N PHE A 45 22.40 10.83 0.96
CA PHE A 45 22.09 9.92 2.06
C PHE A 45 20.57 9.87 2.27
N THR A 46 19.96 8.70 2.04
CA THR A 46 18.51 8.50 2.18
C THR A 46 18.19 7.80 3.51
N ILE A 47 16.91 7.77 3.92
CA ILE A 47 16.47 6.94 5.07
C ILE A 47 16.64 5.43 4.77
N CYS A 48 16.80 5.07 3.49
CA CYS A 48 16.95 3.69 3.04
C CYS A 48 18.41 3.24 3.17
N LEU A 49 18.77 2.58 4.28
CA LEU A 49 20.11 2.01 4.48
C LEU A 49 20.55 1.10 3.33
N PHE A 50 19.62 0.32 2.77
CA PHE A 50 19.89 -0.55 1.62
C PHE A 50 20.36 0.24 0.39
N LYS A 51 19.70 1.37 0.08
CA LYS A 51 20.13 2.24 -1.03
C LYS A 51 21.45 2.92 -0.74
N ASN A 52 21.66 3.36 0.51
CA ASN A 52 22.92 4.01 0.88
C ASN A 52 24.11 3.04 0.80
N PHE A 53 23.89 1.75 1.10
CA PHE A 53 24.95 0.74 1.09
C PHE A 53 25.17 0.11 -0.28
N THR A 54 24.10 -0.15 -1.04
CA THR A 54 24.16 -0.85 -2.34
C THR A 54 24.04 0.07 -3.55
N GLY A 55 23.63 1.33 -3.36
CA GLY A 55 23.28 2.24 -4.46
C GLY A 55 21.93 1.94 -5.12
N ILE A 56 21.27 0.83 -4.76
CA ILE A 56 20.08 0.31 -5.44
C ILE A 56 18.82 0.59 -4.61
N ASP A 57 17.77 1.09 -5.26
CA ASP A 57 16.47 1.28 -4.62
C ASP A 57 15.89 -0.08 -4.21
N CYS A 58 15.73 -0.34 -2.91
CA CYS A 58 15.03 -1.54 -2.44
C CYS A 58 13.54 -1.51 -2.89
N PRO A 59 12.83 -2.66 -2.96
CA PRO A 59 11.45 -2.71 -3.43
C PRO A 59 10.50 -1.82 -2.61
N GLY A 60 10.75 -1.67 -1.31
CA GLY A 60 10.00 -0.74 -0.47
C GLY A 60 10.27 0.73 -0.80
N CYS A 61 11.54 1.13 -0.88
CA CYS A 61 11.93 2.53 -1.10
C CYS A 61 11.48 3.05 -2.48
N GLY A 62 11.54 2.22 -3.54
CA GLY A 62 11.00 2.57 -4.86
C GLY A 62 9.48 2.72 -4.86
N LEU A 63 8.78 1.84 -4.12
CA LEU A 63 7.32 1.90 -3.99
C LEU A 63 6.87 3.14 -3.23
N THR A 64 7.52 3.47 -2.10
CA THR A 64 7.23 4.68 -1.32
C THR A 64 7.42 5.95 -2.16
N ARG A 65 8.49 6.03 -2.96
CA ARG A 65 8.71 7.14 -3.90
C ARG A 65 7.62 7.23 -4.96
N SER A 66 7.19 6.10 -5.50
CA SER A 66 6.09 6.03 -6.45
C SER A 66 4.77 6.52 -5.83
N PHE A 67 4.47 6.09 -4.60
CA PHE A 67 3.28 6.53 -3.85
C PHE A 67 3.30 8.03 -3.54
N CYS A 68 4.44 8.56 -3.09
CA CYS A 68 4.59 10.00 -2.84
C CYS A 68 4.47 10.83 -4.14
N ALA A 69 4.99 10.31 -5.25
CA ALA A 69 4.84 10.95 -6.56
C ALA A 69 3.37 10.96 -7.02
N LEU A 70 2.65 9.85 -6.87
CA LEU A 70 1.22 9.76 -7.20
C LEU A 70 0.36 10.66 -6.32
N ALA A 71 0.64 10.69 -5.01
CA ALA A 71 -0.03 11.55 -4.05
C ALA A 71 0.13 13.05 -4.40
N LYS A 72 1.21 13.41 -5.09
CA LYS A 72 1.51 14.77 -5.58
C LYS A 72 1.07 15.00 -7.04
N GLY A 73 0.35 14.05 -7.65
CA GLY A 73 -0.12 14.13 -9.04
C GLY A 73 0.96 13.86 -10.11
N GLN A 74 2.16 13.44 -9.72
CA GLN A 74 3.29 13.20 -10.63
C GLN A 74 3.27 11.76 -11.18
N ILE A 75 2.28 11.45 -12.02
CA ILE A 75 2.03 10.09 -12.55
C ILE A 75 3.25 9.53 -13.30
N TRP A 76 3.84 10.32 -14.21
CA TRP A 76 4.98 9.88 -15.00
C TRP A 76 6.20 9.52 -14.14
N ARG A 77 6.47 10.35 -13.13
CA ARG A 77 7.57 10.14 -12.19
C ARG A 77 7.34 8.90 -11.32
N ALA A 78 6.09 8.59 -11.01
CA ALA A 78 5.74 7.39 -10.26
C ALA A 78 6.06 6.09 -11.02
N PHE A 79 5.81 6.07 -12.34
CA PHE A 79 6.21 4.94 -13.20
C PHE A 79 7.72 4.78 -13.33
N GLN A 80 8.47 5.89 -13.31
CA GLN A 80 9.93 5.86 -13.31
C GLN A 80 10.49 5.25 -12.02
N PHE A 81 9.86 5.50 -10.86
CA PHE A 81 10.29 4.92 -9.59
C PHE A 81 9.88 3.47 -9.42
N HIS A 82 8.66 3.11 -9.82
CA HIS A 82 8.18 1.74 -9.73
C HIS A 82 7.05 1.50 -10.73
N LYS A 83 7.28 0.63 -11.72
CA LYS A 83 6.26 0.34 -12.75
C LYS A 83 4.94 -0.19 -12.17
N LEU A 84 5.01 -0.99 -11.09
CA LEU A 84 3.82 -1.46 -10.37
C LEU A 84 3.27 -0.49 -9.32
N GLY A 85 3.98 0.59 -9.01
CA GLY A 85 3.58 1.50 -7.93
C GLY A 85 2.21 2.14 -8.16
N PRO A 86 1.90 2.65 -9.37
CA PRO A 86 0.58 3.16 -9.70
C PRO A 86 -0.56 2.14 -9.55
N PHE A 87 -0.33 0.89 -9.92
CA PHE A 87 -1.33 -0.18 -9.78
C PHE A 87 -1.61 -0.52 -8.32
N LEU A 88 -0.55 -0.60 -7.49
CA LEU A 88 -0.69 -0.83 -6.06
C LEU A 88 -1.37 0.34 -5.34
N PHE A 89 -1.02 1.58 -5.72
CA PHE A 89 -1.66 2.78 -5.19
C PHE A 89 -3.16 2.82 -5.51
N LEU A 90 -3.55 2.40 -6.72
CA LEU A 90 -4.95 2.26 -7.09
C LEU A 90 -5.67 1.22 -6.21
N GLY A 91 -5.03 0.08 -5.94
CA GLY A 91 -5.56 -0.91 -4.99
C GLY A 91 -5.80 -0.34 -3.59
N PHE A 92 -4.87 0.49 -3.09
CA PHE A 92 -5.02 1.20 -1.82
C PHE A 92 -6.19 2.19 -1.84
N ILE A 93 -6.40 2.92 -2.94
CA ILE A 93 -7.56 3.81 -3.11
C ILE A 93 -8.86 3.02 -3.07
N VAL A 94 -8.94 1.90 -3.77
CA VAL A 94 -10.15 1.06 -3.79
C VAL A 94 -10.49 0.54 -2.39
N LEU A 95 -9.48 0.10 -1.63
CA LEU A 95 -9.65 -0.31 -0.24
C LEU A 95 -10.11 0.86 0.66
N TRP A 96 -9.54 2.04 0.47
CA TRP A 96 -9.91 3.24 1.21
C TRP A 96 -11.37 3.62 0.95
N ILE A 97 -11.80 3.62 -0.32
CA ILE A 97 -13.19 3.86 -0.72
C ILE A 97 -14.12 2.81 -0.11
N ARG A 98 -13.73 1.52 -0.11
CA ARG A 98 -14.51 0.46 0.53
C ARG A 98 -14.72 0.74 2.02
N CYS A 99 -13.65 1.07 2.74
CA CYS A 99 -13.72 1.40 4.17
C CYS A 99 -14.59 2.65 4.42
N LEU A 100 -14.49 3.67 3.55
CA LEU A 100 -15.33 4.86 3.61
C LEU A 100 -16.81 4.54 3.41
N LEU A 101 -17.15 3.78 2.37
CA LEU A 101 -18.53 3.37 2.07
C LEU A 101 -19.12 2.50 3.19
N ALA A 102 -18.33 1.59 3.77
CA ALA A 102 -18.73 0.79 4.91
C ALA A 102 -18.95 1.64 6.17
N ALA A 103 -18.08 2.64 6.42
CA ALA A 103 -18.23 3.60 7.51
C ALA A 103 -19.48 4.47 7.35
N LEU A 104 -19.81 4.89 6.13
CA LEU A 104 -21.02 5.65 5.78
C LEU A 104 -22.31 4.81 5.83
N GLY A 105 -22.23 3.50 6.07
CA GLY A 105 -23.39 2.60 6.14
C GLY A 105 -23.95 2.19 4.77
N ILE A 106 -23.22 2.42 3.68
CA ILE A 106 -23.62 2.08 2.31
C ILE A 106 -23.23 0.61 2.04
N ALA A 107 -23.96 -0.31 2.67
CA ALA A 107 -23.65 -1.75 2.70
C ALA A 107 -23.74 -2.45 1.34
N SER A 108 -24.54 -1.92 0.40
CA SER A 108 -24.74 -2.52 -0.93
C SER A 108 -23.49 -2.47 -1.81
N VAL A 109 -22.76 -1.36 -1.77
CA VAL A 109 -21.54 -1.17 -2.57
C VAL A 109 -20.33 -1.84 -1.90
N SER A 110 -20.23 -1.76 -0.57
CA SER A 110 -19.16 -2.46 0.16
C SER A 110 -19.29 -3.98 0.03
N ALA A 111 -20.50 -4.54 0.07
CA ALA A 111 -20.73 -5.98 -0.17
C ALA A 111 -20.30 -6.42 -1.58
N ARG A 112 -20.47 -5.55 -2.60
CA ARG A 112 -20.06 -5.87 -3.97
C ARG A 112 -18.54 -5.85 -4.12
N ILE A 113 -17.87 -4.85 -3.55
CA ILE A 113 -16.40 -4.78 -3.48
C ILE A 113 -15.85 -5.98 -2.70
N ASP A 114 -16.50 -6.36 -1.60
CA ASP A 114 -16.14 -7.52 -0.79
C ASP A 114 -16.26 -8.82 -1.55
N SER A 115 -17.34 -8.99 -2.33
CA SER A 115 -17.52 -10.20 -3.13
C SER A 115 -16.45 -10.35 -4.22
N LEU A 116 -15.89 -9.24 -4.70
CA LEU A 116 -14.81 -9.23 -5.68
C LEU A 116 -13.46 -9.45 -5.00
N TRP A 117 -13.22 -8.80 -3.86
CA TRP A 117 -11.95 -8.86 -3.12
C TRP A 117 -11.73 -10.17 -2.35
N ARG A 118 -12.81 -10.79 -1.85
CA ARG A 118 -12.78 -12.10 -1.15
C ARG A 118 -12.69 -13.28 -2.10
N ARG A 119 -12.66 -13.07 -3.42
CA ARG A 119 -12.38 -14.18 -4.34
C ARG A 119 -10.94 -14.62 -4.11
N PRO A 120 -10.66 -15.91 -3.84
CA PRO A 120 -9.29 -16.37 -3.67
C PRO A 120 -8.42 -16.01 -4.90
N ALA A 121 -9.04 -15.98 -6.08
CA ALA A 121 -8.43 -15.52 -7.32
C ALA A 121 -7.82 -14.11 -7.25
N THR A 122 -8.46 -13.11 -6.60
CA THR A 122 -7.89 -11.75 -6.53
C THR A 122 -6.65 -11.70 -5.64
N ALA A 123 -6.65 -12.42 -4.52
CA ALA A 123 -5.49 -12.54 -3.65
C ALA A 123 -4.35 -13.30 -4.37
N SER A 124 -4.67 -14.40 -5.06
CA SER A 124 -3.70 -15.17 -5.84
C SER A 124 -3.13 -14.39 -7.02
N ILE A 125 -3.93 -13.59 -7.72
CA ILE A 125 -3.47 -12.74 -8.84
C ILE A 125 -2.57 -11.62 -8.32
N ALA A 126 -2.94 -10.94 -7.22
CA ALA A 126 -2.13 -9.90 -6.63
C ALA A 126 -0.78 -10.46 -6.14
N LEU A 127 -0.81 -11.62 -5.47
CA LEU A 127 0.39 -12.31 -5.02
C LEU A 127 1.24 -12.79 -6.19
N ALA A 128 0.64 -13.39 -7.22
CA ALA A 128 1.34 -13.84 -8.42
C ALA A 128 1.98 -12.66 -9.17
N ALA A 129 1.28 -11.52 -9.30
CA ALA A 129 1.83 -10.31 -9.92
C ALA A 129 3.01 -9.74 -9.10
N PHE A 130 2.89 -9.76 -7.77
CA PHE A 130 3.98 -9.34 -6.88
C PHE A 130 5.21 -10.26 -7.00
N VAL A 131 5.00 -11.58 -6.96
CA VAL A 131 6.05 -12.59 -7.10
C VAL A 131 6.68 -12.55 -8.49
N ALA A 132 5.88 -12.47 -9.55
CA ALA A 132 6.37 -12.39 -10.93
C ALA A 132 7.24 -11.14 -11.14
N TYR A 133 6.81 -9.99 -10.62
CA TYR A 133 7.62 -8.78 -10.68
C TYR A 133 8.91 -8.90 -9.86
N TRP A 134 8.85 -9.53 -8.69
CA TRP A 134 10.03 -9.78 -7.88
C TRP A 134 11.03 -10.70 -8.60
N LEU A 135 10.54 -11.77 -9.24
CA LEU A 135 11.35 -12.68 -10.05
C LEU A 135 11.97 -11.98 -11.25
N ILE A 136 11.19 -11.21 -12.03
CA ILE A 136 11.71 -10.45 -13.18
C ILE A 136 12.82 -9.50 -12.73
N ARG A 137 12.61 -8.79 -11.61
CA ARG A 137 13.60 -7.84 -11.08
C ARG A 137 14.85 -8.55 -10.54
N ALA A 138 14.68 -9.68 -9.86
CA ALA A 138 15.80 -10.50 -9.38
C ALA A 138 16.60 -11.08 -10.54
N ILE A 139 15.94 -11.57 -11.59
CA ILE A 139 16.57 -12.05 -12.82
C ILE A 139 17.31 -10.92 -13.51
N TYR A 140 16.71 -9.73 -13.65
CA TYR A 140 17.40 -8.56 -14.18
C TYR A 140 18.64 -8.21 -13.35
N PHE A 141 18.53 -8.19 -12.02
CA PHE A 141 19.67 -7.91 -11.14
C PHE A 141 20.78 -8.95 -11.31
N LEU A 142 20.45 -10.24 -11.36
CA LEU A 142 21.40 -11.32 -11.57
C LEU A 142 22.02 -11.30 -12.98
N ALA A 143 21.25 -10.91 -13.99
CA ALA A 143 21.73 -10.81 -15.38
C ALA A 143 22.70 -9.64 -15.56
N THR A 144 22.45 -8.50 -14.90
CA THR A 144 23.28 -7.30 -15.03
C THR A 144 24.52 -7.32 -14.12
N HIS A 145 24.51 -8.04 -13.00
CA HIS A 145 25.65 -8.14 -12.07
C HIS A 145 26.53 -9.40 -12.26
N ARG A 146 26.13 -10.37 -13.10
CA ARG A 146 27.02 -11.49 -13.49
C ARG A 146 28.04 -11.13 -14.57
N THR A 147 28.00 -9.90 -15.10
CA THR A 147 28.91 -9.41 -16.15
C THR A 147 29.97 -8.45 -15.62
N ILE A 148 30.47 -8.68 -14.40
CA ILE A 148 31.72 -8.10 -13.89
C ILE A 148 32.58 -9.24 -13.36
#